data_AF-A0A927VD32-F1
#
_entry.id   AF-A0A927VD32-F1
#
_cell.length_a   1.000
_cell.length_b   1.000
_cell.length_c   1.000
_cell.angle_alpha   90.00
_cell.angle_beta   90.00
_cell.angle_gamma   90.00
#
_symmetry.space_group_name_H-M   'P 1'
#
loop_
_entity.id
_entity.type
_entity.pdbx_description
1 polymer ?
#
loop_
_entity_poly.entity_id
_entity_poly.type
_entity_poly.pdbx_seq_one_letter_code
_entity_poly.pdbx_strand_id
1 'polypeptide(L)'
;MKKNRLIIFALILVIITVFAAVLHLNTREEVAEGHLKLTIGEKEVTADLNDFEYEQLSGIRVNGKGEEILMEGEGILMRDLLKSIGAETYKKVRIVADDSYIAEVNVEEVLEDGKVCLFLQEEGGLRLAVFGDENRKRSVSDVVQIIVE
;
A
#
# COMPACT_ATOMS: atom_id res chain seq x y z
N MET A 1 -36.71 -22.13 -29.50
CA MET A 1 -36.62 -20.74 -28.99
C MET A 1 -35.82 -20.58 -27.68
N LYS A 2 -35.70 -21.57 -26.78
CA LYS A 2 -34.93 -21.45 -25.52
C LYS A 2 -33.40 -21.46 -25.71
N LYS A 3 -32.88 -22.26 -26.66
CA LYS A 3 -31.43 -22.46 -26.86
C LYS A 3 -30.73 -21.20 -27.39
N ASN A 4 -31.36 -20.46 -28.32
CA ASN A 4 -30.81 -19.21 -28.86
C ASN A 4 -30.82 -18.09 -27.81
N ARG A 5 -31.84 -18.04 -26.94
CA ARG A 5 -31.86 -17.10 -25.81
C ARG A 5 -30.72 -17.38 -24.82
N LEU A 6 -30.43 -18.65 -24.56
CA LEU A 6 -29.36 -19.05 -23.65
C LEU A 6 -27.97 -18.70 -24.20
N ILE A 7 -27.77 -18.85 -25.52
CA ILE A 7 -26.55 -18.41 -26.22
C ILE A 7 -26.40 -16.90 -26.17
N ILE A 8 -27.48 -16.15 -26.39
CA ILE A 8 -27.48 -14.67 -26.32
C ILE A 8 -27.15 -14.20 -24.90
N PHE A 9 -27.73 -14.82 -23.87
CA PHE A 9 -27.41 -14.52 -22.48
C PHE A 9 -25.95 -14.81 -22.13
N ALA A 10 -25.41 -15.94 -22.57
CA ALA A 10 -24.00 -16.27 -22.37
C ALA A 10 -23.08 -15.24 -23.05
N LEU A 11 -23.41 -14.80 -24.27
CA LEU A 11 -22.65 -13.78 -24.99
C LEU A 11 -22.64 -12.43 -24.27
N ILE A 12 -23.80 -11.99 -23.76
CA ILE A 12 -23.93 -10.75 -22.98
C ILE A 12 -23.08 -10.82 -21.71
N LEU A 13 -23.09 -11.97 -21.02
CA LEU A 13 -22.35 -12.14 -19.78
C LEU A 13 -20.83 -12.08 -20.01
N VAL A 14 -20.34 -12.64 -21.12
CA VAL A 14 -18.94 -12.53 -21.56
C VAL A 14 -18.56 -11.08 -21.88
N ILE A 15 -19.43 -10.32 -22.55
CA ILE A 15 -19.18 -8.91 -22.85
C ILE A 15 -19.12 -8.08 -21.56
N ILE A 16 -19.99 -8.36 -20.60
CA ILE A 16 -20.00 -7.68 -19.29
C ILE A 16 -18.72 -7.99 -18.51
N THR A 17 -18.24 -9.23 -18.48
CA THR A 17 -16.99 -9.56 -17.76
C THR A 17 -15.77 -8.95 -18.44
N VAL A 18 -15.71 -8.93 -19.78
CA VAL A 18 -14.63 -8.24 -20.50
C VAL A 18 -14.67 -6.73 -20.21
N PHE A 19 -15.86 -6.13 -20.24
CA PHE A 19 -16.01 -4.70 -19.94
C PHE A 19 -15.64 -4.36 -18.50
N ALA A 20 -16.03 -5.19 -17.52
CA ALA A 20 -15.65 -5.03 -16.13
C ALA A 20 -14.13 -5.20 -15.94
N ALA A 21 -13.51 -6.15 -16.63
CA ALA A 21 -12.06 -6.33 -16.61
C ALA A 21 -11.32 -5.12 -17.20
N VAL A 22 -11.80 -4.55 -18.31
CA VAL A 22 -11.22 -3.34 -18.91
C VAL A 22 -11.35 -2.14 -17.97
N LEU A 23 -12.51 -1.93 -17.34
CA LEU A 23 -12.69 -0.85 -16.36
C LEU A 23 -11.75 -1.03 -15.15
N HIS A 24 -11.62 -2.26 -14.64
CA HIS A 24 -10.74 -2.57 -13.51
C HIS A 24 -9.25 -2.42 -13.86
N LEU A 25 -8.86 -2.73 -15.09
CA LEU A 25 -7.48 -2.54 -15.58
C LEU A 25 -7.15 -1.05 -15.75
N ASN A 26 -8.09 -0.25 -16.24
CA ASN A 26 -7.88 1.19 -16.48
C ASN A 26 -7.84 2.04 -15.22
N THR A 27 -8.31 1.53 -14.08
CA THR A 27 -8.15 2.21 -12.78
C THR A 27 -6.81 1.94 -12.12
N ARG A 28 -5.96 1.09 -12.71
CA ARG A 28 -4.60 0.87 -12.22
C ARG A 28 -3.73 2.02 -12.71
N GLU A 29 -3.50 3.00 -11.84
CA GLU A 29 -2.43 3.96 -12.07
C GLU A 29 -1.10 3.21 -11.94
N GLU A 30 -0.42 3.04 -13.06
CA GLU A 30 0.88 2.38 -13.11
C GLU A 30 1.93 3.33 -12.52
N VAL A 31 2.28 3.13 -11.25
CA VAL A 31 3.44 3.77 -10.64
C VAL A 31 4.67 3.05 -11.21
N ALA A 32 5.62 3.82 -11.76
CA ALA A 32 6.85 3.26 -12.30
C ALA A 32 7.63 2.50 -11.23
N GLU A 33 8.31 1.43 -11.63
CA GLU A 33 9.16 0.66 -10.73
C GLU A 33 10.21 1.57 -10.06
N GLY A 34 10.47 1.33 -8.78
CA GLY A 34 11.38 2.18 -8.00
C GLY A 34 10.83 3.55 -7.62
N HIS A 35 9.54 3.82 -7.83
CA HIS A 35 8.90 5.08 -7.42
C HIS A 35 7.78 4.85 -6.40
N LEU A 36 7.52 5.87 -5.59
CA LEU A 36 6.44 5.93 -4.62
C LEU A 36 5.52 7.12 -4.95
N LYS A 37 4.23 6.85 -5.13
CA LYS A 37 3.20 7.89 -5.27
C LYS A 37 2.66 8.30 -3.90
N LEU A 38 2.72 9.59 -3.59
CA LEU A 38 2.24 10.19 -2.35
C LEU A 38 1.07 11.11 -2.68
N THR A 39 -0.08 10.88 -2.04
CA THR A 39 -1.32 11.63 -2.26
C THR A 39 -1.76 12.29 -0.96
N ILE A 40 -1.92 13.61 -0.96
CA ILE A 40 -2.42 14.40 0.17
C ILE A 40 -3.55 15.30 -0.33
N GLY A 41 -4.80 14.96 0.03
CA GLY A 41 -5.96 15.65 -0.53
C GLY A 41 -5.98 15.55 -2.06
N GLU A 42 -5.95 16.69 -2.76
CA GLU A 42 -5.89 16.76 -4.22
C GLU A 42 -4.45 16.80 -4.79
N LYS A 43 -3.44 16.86 -3.92
CA LYS A 43 -2.04 16.95 -4.35
C LYS A 43 -1.45 15.55 -4.47
N GLU A 44 -0.87 15.28 -5.63
CA GLU A 44 -0.13 14.06 -5.91
C GLU A 44 1.34 14.37 -6.21
N VAL A 45 2.24 13.58 -5.64
CA VAL A 45 3.68 13.67 -5.86
C VAL A 45 4.21 12.27 -6.09
N THR A 46 5.05 12.08 -7.10
CA THR A 46 5.79 10.84 -7.30
C THR A 46 7.25 11.10 -6.98
N ALA A 47 7.84 10.27 -6.14
CA ALA A 47 9.25 10.36 -5.73
C ALA A 47 9.99 9.07 -6.09
N ASP A 48 11.25 9.18 -6.49
CA ASP A 48 12.12 8.02 -6.66
C ASP A 48 12.50 7.48 -5.27
N LEU A 49 12.53 6.16 -5.11
CA LEU A 49 12.91 5.55 -3.85
C LEU A 49 14.34 5.93 -3.43
N ASN A 50 15.24 6.16 -4.39
CA ASN A 50 16.62 6.56 -4.13
C ASN A 50 16.76 8.00 -3.60
N ASP A 51 15.71 8.83 -3.71
CA ASP A 51 15.72 10.19 -3.20
C ASP A 51 15.43 10.26 -1.69
N PHE A 52 14.99 9.16 -1.07
CA PHE A 52 14.71 9.12 0.36
C PHE A 52 15.96 8.90 1.19
N GLU A 53 16.00 9.56 2.34
CA GLU A 53 16.95 9.23 3.40
C GLU A 53 16.40 8.06 4.21
N TYR A 54 17.16 6.96 4.22
CA TYR A 54 16.82 5.76 4.97
C TYR A 54 17.57 5.72 6.31
N GLU A 55 16.89 5.24 7.33
CA GLU A 55 17.43 5.02 8.67
C GLU A 55 17.47 3.53 8.99
N GLN A 56 18.41 3.12 9.84
CA GLN A 56 18.42 1.76 10.36
C GLN A 56 17.33 1.60 11.41
N LEU A 57 16.32 0.78 11.11
CA LEU A 57 15.18 0.53 11.98
C LEU A 57 15.21 -0.92 12.48
N SER A 58 14.71 -1.12 13.71
CA SER A 58 14.55 -2.43 14.34
C SER A 58 13.24 -2.46 15.10
N GLY A 59 12.51 -3.58 15.03
CA GLY A 59 11.29 -3.77 15.81
C GLY A 59 10.71 -5.17 15.68
N ILE A 60 9.70 -5.45 16.51
CA ILE A 60 9.08 -6.77 16.59
C ILE A 60 7.73 -6.75 15.87
N ARG A 61 7.58 -7.66 14.92
CA ARG A 61 6.32 -7.95 14.24
C ARG A 61 5.77 -9.29 14.74
N VAL A 62 4.47 -9.35 15.03
CA VAL A 62 3.82 -10.60 15.40
C VAL A 62 3.16 -11.22 14.16
N ASN A 63 3.45 -12.49 13.87
CA ASN A 63 2.85 -13.16 12.73
C ASN A 63 1.47 -13.77 13.07
N GLY A 64 0.78 -14.33 12.06
CA GLY A 64 -0.54 -14.94 12.24
C GLY A 64 -0.60 -16.19 13.14
N LYS A 65 0.54 -16.66 13.66
CA LYS A 65 0.65 -17.74 14.64
C LYS A 65 0.96 -17.22 16.04
N GLY A 66 1.09 -15.90 16.23
CA GLY A 66 1.51 -15.29 17.48
C GLY A 66 3.02 -15.34 17.73
N GLU A 67 3.82 -15.70 16.72
CA GLU A 67 5.27 -15.72 16.84
C GLU A 67 5.82 -14.31 16.62
N GLU A 68 6.70 -13.87 17.52
CA GLU A 68 7.46 -12.64 17.39
C GLU A 68 8.59 -12.81 16.38
N ILE A 69 8.62 -11.92 15.39
CA ILE A 69 9.64 -11.85 14.35
C ILE A 69 10.34 -10.51 14.50
N LEU A 70 11.63 -10.57 14.81
CA LEU A 70 12.50 -9.40 14.74
C LEU A 70 12.66 -8.98 13.27
N MET A 71 12.37 -7.72 12.99
CA MET A 71 12.65 -7.08 11.71
C MET A 71 13.72 -6.02 11.93
N GLU A 72 14.78 -6.09 11.13
CA GLU A 72 15.90 -5.14 11.14
C GLU A 72 16.28 -4.82 9.70
N GLY A 73 16.53 -3.56 9.41
CA GLY A 73 16.89 -3.12 8.07
C GLY A 73 16.81 -1.61 7.88
N GLU A 74 17.11 -1.18 6.67
CA GLU A 74 16.94 0.21 6.25
C GLU A 74 15.46 0.49 5.99
N GLY A 75 14.98 1.65 6.44
CA GLY A 75 13.60 2.04 6.26
C GLY A 75 13.35 3.52 6.56
N ILE A 76 12.09 3.92 6.40
CA ILE A 76 11.63 5.29 6.61
C ILE A 76 10.53 5.25 7.67
N LEU A 77 10.62 6.14 8.65
CA LEU A 77 9.53 6.37 9.60
C LEU A 77 8.37 7.04 8.88
N MET A 78 7.17 6.45 8.95
CA MET A 78 5.98 6.98 8.27
C MET A 78 5.70 8.42 8.70
N ARG A 79 5.87 8.72 10.00
CA ARG A 79 5.71 10.07 10.54
C ARG A 79 6.58 11.11 9.84
N ASP A 80 7.83 10.77 9.56
CA ASP A 80 8.79 11.73 9.02
C ASP A 80 8.66 11.86 7.50
N LEU A 81 8.29 10.78 6.81
CA LEU A 81 7.82 10.82 5.42
C LEU A 81 6.61 11.76 5.27
N LEU A 82 5.62 11.65 6.14
CA LEU A 82 4.42 12.49 6.07
C LEU A 82 4.73 13.97 6.37
N LYS A 83 5.63 14.24 7.31
CA LYS A 83 6.10 15.61 7.57
C LYS A 83 6.86 16.20 6.37
N SER A 84 7.72 15.41 5.72
CA SER A 84 8.53 15.92 4.59
C SER A 84 7.66 16.35 3.40
N ILE A 85 6.50 15.72 3.23
CA ILE A 85 5.52 16.09 2.20
C ILE A 85 4.49 17.15 2.64
N GLY A 86 4.59 17.64 3.88
CA GLY A 86 3.72 18.69 4.42
C GLY A 86 2.35 18.21 4.88
N ALA A 87 2.19 16.92 5.22
CA ALA A 87 0.96 16.41 5.82
C ALA A 87 0.91 16.79 7.32
N GLU A 88 0.21 17.89 7.62
CA GLU A 88 0.10 18.40 9.00
C GLU A 88 -1.14 17.89 9.74
N THR A 89 -2.21 17.55 9.03
CA THR A 89 -3.48 17.09 9.64
C THR A 89 -4.09 15.99 8.78
N TYR A 90 -4.28 14.82 9.38
CA TYR A 90 -4.87 13.64 8.77
C TYR A 90 -5.45 12.74 9.86
N LYS A 91 -6.38 11.86 9.49
CA LYS A 91 -6.99 10.87 10.39
C LYS A 91 -6.45 9.48 10.14
N LYS A 92 -6.17 9.17 8.87
CA LYS A 92 -5.69 7.85 8.46
C LYS A 92 -4.79 7.95 7.25
N VAL A 93 -3.98 6.91 7.09
CA VAL A 93 -3.08 6.76 5.95
C VAL A 93 -3.39 5.41 5.33
N ARG A 94 -3.66 5.41 4.03
CA ARG A 94 -3.89 4.22 3.24
C ARG A 94 -2.61 3.89 2.47
N ILE A 95 -2.22 2.64 2.53
CA ILE A 95 -1.02 2.11 1.91
C ILE A 95 -1.46 1.11 0.86
N VAL A 96 -1.06 1.35 -0.38
CA VAL A 96 -1.47 0.58 -1.55
C VAL A 96 -0.24 -0.12 -2.13
N ALA A 97 -0.34 -1.44 -2.27
CA ALA A 97 0.65 -2.28 -2.94
C ALA A 97 0.46 -2.29 -4.45
N ASP A 98 1.47 -2.78 -5.17
CA ASP A 98 1.47 -2.98 -6.61
C ASP A 98 0.30 -3.88 -7.09
N ASP A 99 -0.08 -4.87 -6.29
CA ASP A 99 -1.20 -5.80 -6.48
C ASP A 99 -2.57 -5.18 -6.11
N SER A 100 -2.59 -3.87 -5.82
CA SER A 100 -3.75 -3.10 -5.37
C SER A 100 -4.29 -3.51 -3.99
N TYR A 101 -3.53 -4.29 -3.22
CA TYR A 101 -3.86 -4.54 -1.83
C TYR A 101 -3.75 -3.24 -1.02
N ILE A 102 -4.74 -2.99 -0.15
CA ILE A 102 -4.81 -1.77 0.65
C ILE A 102 -4.80 -2.12 2.13
N ALA A 103 -3.86 -1.53 2.86
CA ALA A 103 -3.91 -1.45 4.31
C ALA A 103 -4.19 -0.01 4.76
N GLU A 104 -4.75 0.12 5.95
CA GLU A 104 -4.97 1.42 6.59
C GLU A 104 -4.28 1.44 7.96
N VAL A 105 -3.68 2.57 8.28
CA VAL A 105 -3.11 2.88 9.61
C VAL A 105 -3.71 4.19 10.10
N ASN A 106 -4.02 4.26 11.39
CA ASN A 106 -4.60 5.45 11.98
C ASN A 106 -3.53 6.46 12.40
N VAL A 107 -3.91 7.73 12.51
CA VAL A 107 -3.00 8.80 12.95
C VAL A 107 -2.36 8.51 14.30
N GLU A 108 -3.08 7.91 15.25
CA GLU A 108 -2.54 7.57 16.57
C GLU A 108 -1.39 6.56 16.47
N GLU A 109 -1.49 5.59 15.54
CA GLU A 109 -0.44 4.61 15.30
C GLU A 109 0.78 5.24 14.62
N VAL A 110 0.56 6.17 13.69
CA VAL A 110 1.64 6.88 12.98
C VAL A 110 2.39 7.84 13.90
N LEU A 111 1.70 8.46 14.87
CA LEU A 111 2.32 9.37 15.83
C LEU A 111 3.11 8.64 16.92
N GLU A 112 2.80 7.37 17.18
CA GLU A 112 3.55 6.53 18.11
C GLU A 112 4.96 6.26 17.57
N ASP A 113 5.96 6.53 18.41
CA ASP A 113 7.35 6.56 17.96
C ASP A 113 7.84 5.19 17.50
N GLY A 114 8.41 5.14 16.29
CA GLY A 114 8.93 3.92 15.70
C GLY A 114 7.87 2.86 15.31
N LYS A 115 6.57 3.11 15.53
CA LYS A 115 5.55 2.06 15.35
C LYS A 115 5.25 1.73 13.89
N VAL A 116 5.08 2.74 13.05
CA VAL A 116 4.71 2.57 11.63
C VAL A 116 5.90 2.96 10.75
N CYS A 117 6.44 1.98 10.03
CA CYS A 117 7.66 2.12 9.23
C CYS A 117 7.47 1.52 7.83
N LEU A 118 8.26 2.01 6.88
CA LEU A 118 8.40 1.44 5.54
C LEU A 118 9.82 0.91 5.40
N PHE A 119 10.00 -0.41 5.35
CA PHE A 119 11.30 -1.04 5.14
C PHE A 119 11.63 -1.17 3.66
N LEU A 120 12.88 -0.92 3.31
CA LEU A 120 13.41 -1.23 1.99
C LEU A 120 13.57 -2.76 1.85
N GLN A 121 13.06 -3.32 0.75
CA GLN A 121 13.19 -4.76 0.47
C GLN A 121 14.45 -5.05 -0.36
N GLU A 122 15.01 -6.26 -0.21
CA GLU A 122 16.21 -6.69 -0.94
C GLU A 122 16.01 -6.70 -2.47
N GLU A 123 14.80 -7.03 -2.93
CA GLU A 123 14.43 -7.06 -4.35
C GLU A 123 14.04 -5.67 -4.90
N GLY A 124 14.13 -4.63 -4.07
CA GLY A 124 13.60 -3.30 -4.37
C GLY A 124 12.16 -3.13 -3.89
N GLY A 125 11.74 -1.88 -3.72
CA GLY A 125 10.41 -1.54 -3.21
C GLY A 125 10.33 -1.44 -1.69
N LEU A 126 9.15 -1.06 -1.20
CA LEU A 126 8.91 -0.78 0.22
C LEU A 126 7.94 -1.79 0.83
N ARG A 127 8.16 -2.17 2.08
CA ARG A 127 7.24 -2.97 2.89
C ARG A 127 6.75 -2.19 4.09
N LEU A 128 5.44 -2.12 4.27
CA LEU A 128 4.83 -1.62 5.50
C LEU A 128 5.05 -2.59 6.65
N ALA A 129 5.56 -2.07 7.75
CA ALA A 129 5.62 -2.72 9.05
C ALA A 129 4.91 -1.86 10.09
N VAL A 130 4.02 -2.49 10.85
CA VAL A 130 3.40 -1.90 12.04
C VAL A 130 3.83 -2.75 13.23
N PHE A 131 4.69 -2.23 14.08
CA PHE A 131 5.22 -2.97 15.22
C PHE A 131 4.20 -3.11 16.34
N GLY A 132 4.26 -4.26 17.03
CA GLY A 132 3.30 -4.62 18.08
C GLY A 132 1.88 -4.87 17.55
N ASP A 133 1.69 -4.90 16.23
CA ASP A 133 0.40 -5.23 15.62
C ASP A 133 0.29 -6.72 15.32
N GLU A 134 -0.73 -7.35 15.89
CA GLU A 134 -1.07 -8.75 15.63
C GLU A 134 -1.79 -8.94 14.28
N ASN A 135 -2.27 -7.85 13.68
CA ASN A 135 -3.00 -7.90 12.43
C ASN A 135 -2.03 -8.05 11.23
N ARG A 136 -1.73 -9.31 10.89
CA ARG A 136 -0.88 -9.67 9.73
C ARG A 136 -1.30 -9.03 8.39
N LYS A 137 -2.57 -8.63 8.24
CA LYS A 137 -3.09 -7.98 7.03
C LYS A 137 -2.52 -6.58 6.82
N ARG A 138 -1.94 -5.97 7.86
CA ARG A 138 -1.31 -4.65 7.80
C ARG A 138 0.20 -4.71 7.54
N SER A 139 0.73 -5.88 7.19
CA SER A 139 2.09 -6.06 6.68
C SER A 139 2.04 -6.17 5.15
N VAL A 140 2.13 -5.03 4.49
CA VAL A 140 1.95 -4.90 3.03
C VAL A 140 3.32 -4.86 2.35
N SER A 141 3.57 -5.73 1.38
CA SER A 141 4.79 -5.68 0.56
C SER A 141 4.54 -4.86 -0.70
N ASP A 142 5.62 -4.42 -1.34
CA ASP A 142 5.61 -3.78 -2.66
C ASP A 142 4.70 -2.54 -2.70
N VAL A 143 4.85 -1.71 -1.68
CA VAL A 143 4.12 -0.45 -1.53
C VAL A 143 4.49 0.50 -2.67
N VAL A 144 3.49 0.89 -3.46
CA VAL A 144 3.65 1.82 -4.59
C VAL A 144 2.94 3.15 -4.36
N GLN A 145 1.95 3.21 -3.47
CA GLN A 145 1.22 4.44 -3.19
C GLN A 145 0.83 4.59 -1.72
N ILE A 146 0.92 5.82 -1.22
CA ILE A 146 0.46 6.23 0.11
C ILE A 146 -0.53 7.40 -0.05
N ILE A 147 -1.70 7.26 0.55
CA ILE A 147 -2.79 8.23 0.48
C ILE A 147 -3.11 8.70 1.90
N VAL A 148 -3.05 10.01 2.10
CA VAL A 148 -3.29 10.68 3.38
C VAL A 148 -4.71 11.26 3.39
N GLU A 149 -5.55 10.81 4.33
CA GLU A 149 -6.97 11.20 4.47
C GLU A 149 -7.30 11.76 5.86
#